data_AF-A0A533VCK8-F1
#
_entry.id   AF-A0A533VCK8-F1
#
_cell.length_a   1.000
_cell.length_b   1.000
_cell.length_c   1.000
_cell.angle_alpha   90.00
_cell.angle_beta   90.00
_cell.angle_gamma   90.00
#
_symmetry.space_group_name_H-M   'P 1'
#
loop_
_entity.id
_entity.type
_entity.pdbx_description
1 polymer ?
#
loop_
_entity_poly.entity_id
_entity_poly.type
_entity_poly.pdbx_seq_one_letter_code
_entity_poly.pdbx_strand_id
1 'polypeptide(L)'
;MIGQSTRIYTGLVAAILLFSMISTMPHFASAATSGSAGSSTGVIISLYISPSSNTCGQYGGPGTTNCYDALIAVHNLHPSVPIVAKVNPSNGPGTAPDATHLNGFNKLKAAGITVLGYV
;
A
#
# COMPACT_ATOMS: atom_id res chain seq x y z
N MET A 1 56.82 34.47 -12.08
CA MET A 1 55.77 33.72 -12.81
C MET A 1 55.46 32.38 -12.12
N ILE A 2 55.01 32.40 -10.85
CA ILE A 2 54.81 31.17 -10.02
C ILE A 2 53.37 30.97 -9.55
N GLY A 3 52.50 31.99 -9.68
CA GLY A 3 51.12 31.95 -9.17
C GLY A 3 50.05 31.35 -10.09
N GLN A 4 50.32 31.13 -11.39
CA GLN A 4 49.36 30.51 -12.31
C GLN A 4 49.37 28.98 -12.23
N SER A 5 50.53 28.36 -11.99
CA SER A 5 50.67 26.90 -12.00
C SER A 5 49.91 26.24 -10.84
N THR A 6 49.92 26.82 -9.64
CA THR A 6 49.24 26.26 -8.46
C THR A 6 47.72 26.20 -8.60
N ARG A 7 47.11 27.13 -9.34
CA ARG A 7 45.64 27.17 -9.56
C ARG A 7 45.16 26.10 -10.56
N ILE A 8 46.03 25.69 -11.47
CA ILE A 8 45.74 24.66 -12.48
C ILE A 8 45.83 23.26 -11.84
N TYR A 9 46.84 23.02 -10.99
CA TYR A 9 47.01 21.74 -10.30
C TYR A 9 45.91 21.48 -9.26
N THR A 10 45.47 22.48 -8.50
CA THR A 10 44.36 22.30 -7.54
C THR A 10 43.02 22.05 -8.24
N GLY A 11 42.76 22.69 -9.38
CA GLY A 11 41.56 22.44 -10.19
C GLY A 11 41.53 21.02 -10.77
N LEU A 12 42.67 20.53 -11.27
CA LEU A 12 42.78 19.20 -11.88
C LEU A 12 42.65 18.07 -10.85
N VAL A 13 43.21 18.24 -9.64
CA VAL A 13 43.07 17.26 -8.55
C VAL A 13 41.63 17.21 -8.01
N ALA A 14 40.95 18.36 -7.89
CA ALA A 14 39.54 18.40 -7.47
C ALA A 14 38.60 17.73 -8.49
N ALA A 15 38.86 17.88 -9.79
CA ALA A 15 38.05 17.25 -10.84
C ALA A 15 38.18 15.73 -10.87
N ILE A 16 39.38 15.19 -10.61
CA ILE A 16 39.61 13.73 -10.56
C ILE A 16 38.93 13.10 -9.35
N LEU A 17 38.93 13.78 -8.20
CA LEU A 17 38.23 13.31 -6.99
C LEU A 17 36.70 13.36 -7.10
N LEU A 18 36.16 14.30 -7.89
CA LEU A 18 34.72 14.38 -8.15
C LEU A 18 34.23 13.33 -9.17
N PHE A 19 35.08 12.94 -10.13
CA PHE A 19 34.73 11.91 -11.11
C PHE A 19 34.83 10.48 -10.57
N SER A 20 35.61 10.22 -9.52
CA SER A 20 35.77 8.87 -8.95
C SER A 20 34.58 8.39 -8.09
N MET A 21 33.63 9.27 -7.76
CA MET A 21 32.48 8.95 -6.89
C MET A 21 31.19 8.52 -7.63
N ILE A 22 31.19 8.45 -8.97
CA ILE A 22 29.95 8.16 -9.75
C ILE A 22 29.87 6.68 -10.21
N SER A 23 30.92 5.87 -10.01
CA SER A 23 31.05 4.57 -10.71
C SER A 23 30.61 3.30 -9.95
N THR A 24 29.97 3.39 -8.78
CA THR A 24 29.64 2.18 -7.97
C THR A 24 28.19 2.08 -7.51
N MET A 25 27.23 2.44 -8.38
CA MET A 25 25.84 2.04 -8.17
C MET A 25 25.56 0.72 -8.91
N PRO A 26 25.29 -0.39 -8.20
CA PRO A 26 24.83 -1.61 -8.84
C PRO A 26 23.50 -1.33 -9.54
N HIS A 27 23.48 -1.50 -10.86
CA HIS A 27 22.24 -1.62 -11.63
C HIS A 27 21.54 -2.90 -11.18
N PHE A 28 20.59 -2.79 -10.26
CA PHE A 28 19.63 -3.85 -10.00
C PHE A 28 18.69 -3.92 -11.21
N ALA A 29 19.08 -4.68 -12.23
CA ALA A 29 18.16 -5.13 -13.25
C ALA A 29 17.17 -6.10 -12.58
N SER A 30 16.04 -5.56 -12.09
CA SER A 30 14.88 -6.40 -11.76
C SER A 30 14.35 -6.96 -13.07
N ALA A 31 14.75 -8.18 -13.40
CA ALA A 31 14.03 -8.99 -14.36
C ALA A 31 12.64 -9.24 -13.76
N ALA A 32 11.67 -8.43 -14.19
CA ALA A 32 10.27 -8.69 -13.94
C ALA A 32 9.92 -10.01 -14.64
N THR A 33 10.04 -11.11 -13.89
CA THR A 33 9.46 -12.38 -14.26
C THR A 33 7.97 -12.13 -14.34
N SER A 34 7.48 -11.99 -15.57
CA SER A 34 6.05 -12.00 -15.86
C SER A 34 5.58 -13.42 -15.58
N GLY A 35 5.32 -13.71 -14.30
CA GLY A 35 4.67 -14.93 -13.88
C GLY A 35 3.33 -14.99 -14.60
N SER A 36 3.08 -16.10 -15.30
CA SER A 36 1.75 -16.43 -15.82
C SER A 36 0.75 -16.20 -14.70
N ALA A 37 -0.18 -15.25 -14.89
CA ALA A 37 -1.24 -14.98 -13.95
C ALA A 37 -2.15 -16.22 -13.89
N GLY A 38 -1.80 -17.16 -13.02
CA GLY A 38 -2.74 -18.20 -12.61
C GLY A 38 -4.00 -17.50 -12.09
N SER A 39 -5.18 -18.05 -12.40
CA SER A 39 -6.42 -17.54 -11.84
C SER A 39 -6.35 -17.66 -10.31
N SER A 40 -6.08 -16.54 -9.64
CA SER A 40 -6.10 -16.47 -8.19
C SER A 40 -7.56 -16.41 -7.74
N THR A 41 -7.98 -17.41 -6.97
CA THR A 41 -9.30 -17.39 -6.33
C THR A 41 -9.28 -16.37 -5.21
N GLY A 42 -10.17 -15.37 -5.28
CA GLY A 42 -10.31 -14.34 -4.25
C GLY A 42 -11.33 -14.70 -3.17
N VAL A 43 -11.46 -13.81 -2.19
CA VAL A 43 -12.45 -13.90 -1.11
C VAL A 43 -13.45 -12.75 -1.24
N ILE A 44 -14.74 -13.08 -1.21
CA ILE A 44 -15.83 -12.09 -1.09
C ILE A 44 -16.41 -12.18 0.32
N ILE A 45 -16.46 -11.05 1.02
CA ILE A 45 -16.94 -10.96 2.41
C ILE A 45 -18.14 -10.03 2.47
N SER A 46 -19.22 -10.47 3.13
CA SER A 46 -20.32 -9.58 3.51
C SER A 46 -19.95 -8.84 4.80
N LEU A 47 -19.36 -7.65 4.66
CA LEU A 47 -18.91 -6.81 5.76
C LEU A 47 -20.05 -5.92 6.26
N TYR A 48 -21.11 -6.54 6.81
CA TYR A 48 -22.31 -5.85 7.29
C TYR A 48 -22.17 -5.43 8.75
N ILE A 49 -21.06 -4.75 9.02
CA ILE A 49 -20.71 -4.22 10.32
C ILE A 49 -20.32 -2.76 10.16
N SER A 50 -20.77 -1.92 11.11
CA SER A 50 -20.42 -0.50 11.10
C SER A 50 -18.90 -0.31 11.17
N PRO A 51 -18.31 0.64 10.42
CA PRO A 51 -16.89 0.97 10.54
C PRO A 51 -16.47 1.47 11.92
N SER A 52 -17.41 1.94 12.75
CA SER A 52 -17.14 2.32 14.14
C SER A 52 -17.33 1.17 15.14
N SER A 53 -17.81 0.01 14.68
CA SER A 53 -18.02 -1.13 15.56
C SER A 53 -16.71 -1.79 15.92
N ASN A 54 -16.57 -2.05 17.21
CA ASN A 54 -15.41 -2.72 17.78
C ASN A 54 -15.68 -4.19 18.14
N THR A 55 -16.82 -4.71 17.67
CA THR A 55 -17.27 -6.07 17.95
C THR A 55 -17.08 -6.93 16.72
N CYS A 56 -15.83 -7.19 16.40
CA CYS A 56 -15.46 -8.24 15.47
C CYS A 56 -15.49 -9.50 16.31
N GLY A 57 -16.32 -10.48 15.97
CA GLY A 57 -16.47 -11.70 16.78
C GLY A 57 -15.14 -12.43 17.01
N GLN A 58 -15.18 -13.68 17.48
CA GLN A 58 -13.98 -14.47 17.78
C GLN A 58 -12.91 -14.48 16.66
N TYR A 59 -13.29 -14.26 15.41
CA TYR A 59 -12.42 -14.18 14.24
C TYR A 59 -11.78 -12.81 13.97
N GLY A 60 -12.10 -11.77 14.76
CA GLY A 60 -11.42 -10.47 14.70
C GLY A 60 -9.94 -10.57 15.03
N GLY A 61 -9.54 -11.61 15.78
CA GLY A 61 -8.20 -11.78 16.32
C GLY A 61 -8.07 -11.12 17.72
N PRO A 62 -7.19 -11.63 18.59
CA PRO A 62 -6.93 -10.99 19.88
C PRO A 62 -6.27 -9.63 19.68
N GLY A 63 -6.80 -8.60 20.34
CA GLY A 63 -6.30 -7.22 20.25
C GLY A 63 -6.87 -6.41 19.08
N THR A 64 -7.79 -6.97 18.30
CA THR A 64 -8.34 -6.27 17.14
C THR A 64 -9.60 -5.52 17.53
N THR A 65 -9.43 -4.22 17.75
CA THR A 65 -10.53 -3.35 18.17
C THR A 65 -11.48 -3.05 17.03
N ASN A 66 -11.14 -3.23 15.75
CA ASN A 66 -12.00 -2.80 14.64
C ASN A 66 -11.97 -3.76 13.43
N CYS A 67 -13.13 -3.98 12.80
CA CYS A 67 -13.27 -5.10 11.86
C CYS A 67 -12.75 -4.76 10.47
N TYR A 68 -12.69 -3.47 10.16
CA TYR A 68 -12.06 -2.98 8.95
C TYR A 68 -10.54 -3.13 9.08
N ASP A 69 -9.98 -2.83 10.25
CA ASP A 69 -8.56 -3.07 10.54
C ASP A 69 -8.19 -4.54 10.50
N ALA A 70 -9.03 -5.42 11.06
CA ALA A 70 -8.84 -6.86 11.00
C ALA A 70 -8.74 -7.34 9.54
N LEU A 71 -9.67 -6.89 8.69
CA LEU A 71 -9.70 -7.29 7.28
C LEU A 71 -8.48 -6.77 6.51
N ILE A 72 -8.07 -5.53 6.77
CA ILE A 72 -6.86 -4.94 6.17
C ILE A 72 -5.61 -5.72 6.61
N ALA A 73 -5.50 -6.08 7.89
CA ALA A 73 -4.38 -6.89 8.38
C ALA A 73 -4.31 -8.24 7.66
N VAL A 74 -5.45 -8.93 7.50
CA VAL A 74 -5.53 -10.19 6.74
C VAL A 74 -5.15 -9.99 5.27
N HIS A 75 -5.63 -8.92 4.63
CA HIS A 75 -5.27 -8.61 3.24
C HIS A 75 -3.75 -8.44 3.08
N ASN A 76 -3.13 -7.67 3.99
CA ASN A 76 -1.70 -7.41 3.96
C ASN A 76 -0.85 -8.66 4.21
N LEU A 77 -1.35 -9.62 4.99
CA LEU A 77 -0.71 -10.93 5.22
C LEU A 77 -0.84 -11.88 4.01
N HIS A 78 -1.81 -11.65 3.13
CA HIS A 78 -2.11 -12.49 1.97
C HIS A 78 -2.21 -11.67 0.66
N PRO A 79 -1.13 -10.99 0.23
CA PRO A 79 -1.17 -10.04 -0.89
C PRO A 79 -1.50 -10.68 -2.26
N SER A 80 -1.36 -12.00 -2.40
CA SER A 80 -1.72 -12.73 -3.61
C SER A 80 -3.22 -13.08 -3.72
N VAL A 81 -4.00 -12.85 -2.66
CA VAL A 81 -5.43 -13.15 -2.59
C VAL A 81 -6.24 -11.87 -2.77
N PRO A 82 -6.96 -11.70 -3.89
CA PRO A 82 -7.88 -10.59 -4.07
C PRO A 82 -9.00 -10.64 -3.03
N ILE A 83 -9.31 -9.52 -2.40
CA ILE A 83 -10.40 -9.42 -1.43
C ILE A 83 -11.42 -8.38 -1.91
N VAL A 84 -12.70 -8.78 -1.87
CA VAL A 84 -13.85 -7.93 -2.12
C VAL A 84 -14.72 -7.84 -0.87
N ALA A 85 -14.93 -6.63 -0.35
CA ALA A 85 -15.82 -6.35 0.77
C ALA A 85 -17.17 -5.81 0.25
N LYS A 86 -18.24 -6.56 0.47
CA LYS A 86 -19.62 -6.10 0.23
C LYS A 86 -20.13 -5.39 1.49
N VAL A 87 -20.44 -4.10 1.38
CA VAL A 87 -20.88 -3.24 2.49
C VAL A 87 -22.37 -2.95 2.41
N ASN A 88 -23.02 -2.76 3.56
CA ASN A 88 -24.46 -2.50 3.65
C ASN A 88 -24.76 -1.49 4.77
N PRO A 89 -24.69 -0.17 4.50
CA PRO A 89 -25.02 0.85 5.48
C PRO A 89 -26.42 0.73 6.10
N SER A 90 -27.45 0.47 5.28
CA SER A 90 -28.85 0.52 5.72
C SER A 90 -29.78 -0.29 4.82
N ASN A 91 -29.53 -1.60 4.68
CA ASN A 91 -30.21 -2.46 3.68
C ASN A 91 -30.19 -1.83 2.27
N GLY A 92 -29.03 -1.29 1.92
CA GLY A 92 -28.82 -0.36 0.80
C GLY A 92 -27.84 0.75 1.18
N PRO A 93 -27.66 1.76 0.31
CA PRO A 93 -26.80 2.91 0.56
C PRO A 93 -27.29 3.84 1.69
N GLY A 94 -28.54 3.70 2.13
CA GLY A 94 -29.21 4.67 3.01
C GLY A 94 -29.77 5.87 2.26
N THR A 95 -30.31 6.84 2.99
CA THR A 95 -31.00 8.03 2.43
C THR A 95 -30.08 9.23 2.22
N ALA A 96 -28.91 9.25 2.85
CA ALA A 96 -27.92 10.33 2.74
C ALA A 96 -26.49 9.80 2.99
N PRO A 97 -25.45 10.48 2.46
CA PRO A 97 -24.06 10.14 2.77
C PRO A 97 -23.76 10.27 4.26
N ASP A 98 -23.07 9.28 4.81
CA ASP A 98 -22.58 9.28 6.19
C ASP A 98 -21.05 9.26 6.21
N ALA A 99 -20.45 10.14 7.03
CA ALA A 99 -19.01 10.31 7.09
C ALA A 99 -18.30 9.08 7.68
N THR A 100 -18.93 8.39 8.64
CA THR A 100 -18.35 7.19 9.26
C THR A 100 -18.24 6.06 8.24
N HIS A 101 -19.30 5.82 7.46
CA HIS A 101 -19.30 4.88 6.35
C HIS A 101 -18.27 5.25 5.28
N LEU A 102 -18.26 6.50 4.83
CA LEU A 102 -17.32 6.96 3.79
C LEU A 102 -15.86 6.78 4.22
N ASN A 103 -15.52 7.14 5.46
CA ASN A 103 -14.18 6.96 6.01
C ASN A 103 -13.77 5.48 6.07
N GLY A 104 -14.67 4.61 6.54
CA GLY A 104 -14.43 3.17 6.56
C GLY A 104 -14.20 2.60 5.16
N PHE A 105 -15.02 2.97 4.18
CA PHE A 105 -14.90 2.48 2.81
C PHE A 105 -13.62 2.99 2.14
N ASN A 106 -13.26 4.25 2.36
CA ASN A 106 -12.01 4.83 1.87
C ASN A 106 -10.79 4.12 2.46
N LYS A 107 -10.86 3.75 3.75
CA LYS A 107 -9.81 2.97 4.41
C LYS A 107 -9.58 1.60 3.76
N LEU A 108 -10.65 0.87 3.44
CA LEU A 108 -10.54 -0.42 2.71
C LEU A 108 -9.95 -0.23 1.31
N LYS A 109 -10.47 0.76 0.56
CA LYS A 109 -9.98 1.05 -0.80
C LYS A 109 -8.49 1.43 -0.79
N ALA A 110 -8.07 2.25 0.17
CA ALA A 110 -6.66 2.64 0.33
C ALA A 110 -5.74 1.44 0.60
N ALA A 111 -6.26 0.38 1.22
CA ALA A 111 -5.53 -0.87 1.45
C ALA A 111 -5.53 -1.81 0.21
N GLY A 112 -6.17 -1.45 -0.90
CA GLY A 112 -6.26 -2.30 -2.09
C GLY A 112 -7.45 -3.27 -2.12
N ILE A 113 -8.34 -3.20 -1.13
CA ILE A 113 -9.55 -4.02 -1.07
C ILE A 113 -10.64 -3.42 -1.96
N THR A 114 -11.26 -4.26 -2.81
CA THR A 114 -12.40 -3.82 -3.63
C THR A 114 -13.65 -3.69 -2.76
N VAL A 115 -14.37 -2.57 -2.85
CA VAL A 115 -15.59 -2.32 -2.07
C VAL A 115 -16.81 -2.32 -2.98
N LEU A 116 -17.82 -3.13 -2.66
CA LEU A 116 -19.11 -3.19 -3.37
C LEU A 116 -20.25 -2.79 -2.43
N GLY A 117 -21.16 -1.94 -2.89
CA GLY A 117 -22.37 -1.59 -2.16
C GLY A 117 -23.46 -2.64 -2.32
N TYR A 118 -24.14 -2.98 -1.22
CA TYR A 118 -25.45 -3.64 -1.26
C TYR A 118 -26.50 -2.67 -1.82
N VAL A 119 -27.41 -3.17 -2.67
CA VAL A 119 -28.56 -2.44 -3.24
C VAL A 119 -29.83 -3.21 -2.92
#